data_AF-A0A1D1V9J2-F1
#
_entry.id   AF-A0A1D1V9J2-F1
#
_cell.length_a   1.000
_cell.length_b   1.000
_cell.length_c   1.000
_cell.angle_alpha   90.00
_cell.angle_beta   90.00
_cell.angle_gamma   90.00
#
_symmetry.space_group_name_H-M   'P 1'
#
loop_
_entity.id
_entity.type
_entity.pdbx_description
1 polymer ?
#
loop_
_entity_poly.entity_id
_entity_poly.type
_entity_poly.pdbx_seq_one_letter_code
_entity_poly.pdbx_strand_id
1 'polypeptide(L)'
;MTVCAIDKQLFKSFPEFGRRYCNGHMSNRGFMDYSGKSNTEELQLMLESTVMIRRLKKDVANQLREKSRKVVLLDPDIVQFDTKELTESQEHFRRQTSSKTASHHEKRGSLLNYYQQTGKAKVPAVIHN
;
A
#
# COMPACT_ATOMS: atom_id res chain seq x y z
N MET A 1 10.28 12.14 4.43
CA MET A 1 11.54 11.77 5.13
C MET A 1 12.28 10.59 4.48
N THR A 2 11.99 10.20 3.24
CA THR A 2 12.48 8.93 2.68
C THR A 2 13.72 9.06 1.77
N VAL A 3 13.92 10.19 1.09
CA VAL A 3 14.99 10.29 0.08
C VAL A 3 16.41 10.27 0.68
N CYS A 4 16.62 10.92 1.83
CA CYS A 4 17.91 10.91 2.53
C CYS A 4 18.29 9.54 3.10
N ALA A 5 17.33 8.62 3.23
CA ALA A 5 17.59 7.27 3.72
C ALA A 5 18.18 6.37 2.62
N ILE A 6 18.02 6.73 1.34
CA ILE A 6 18.53 5.98 0.19
C ILE A 6 20.05 6.13 0.12
N ASP A 7 20.52 7.37 0.12
CA ASP A 7 21.94 7.71 0.15
C ASP A 7 22.12 9.11 0.75
N LYS A 8 22.84 9.20 1.87
CA LYS A 8 23.06 10.48 2.59
C LYS A 8 24.08 11.39 1.89
N GLN A 9 24.99 10.83 1.10
CA GLN A 9 25.95 11.63 0.34
C GLN A 9 25.27 12.25 -0.88
N LEU A 10 24.42 11.47 -1.55
CA LEU A 10 23.67 11.92 -2.72
C LEU A 10 22.52 12.87 -2.36
N PHE A 11 21.79 12.56 -1.28
CA PHE A 11 20.60 13.30 -0.84
C PHE A 11 20.75 13.77 0.60
N LYS A 12 21.47 14.87 0.80
CA LYS A 12 21.82 15.43 2.12
C LYS A 12 20.59 15.82 2.96
N SER A 13 19.60 16.45 2.34
CA SER A 13 18.38 16.89 3.02
C SER A 13 17.14 16.87 2.12
N PHE A 14 15.98 16.60 2.70
CA PHE A 14 14.71 16.62 1.97
C PHE A 14 14.35 18.00 1.41
N PRO A 15 14.50 19.13 2.14
CA PRO A 15 14.16 20.45 1.61
C PRO A 15 15.03 20.84 0.40
N GLU A 16 16.31 20.50 0.41
CA GLU A 16 17.22 20.73 -0.72
C GLU A 16 16.82 19.92 -1.95
N PHE A 17 16.53 18.63 -1.75
CA PHE A 17 16.00 17.75 -2.79
C PHE A 17 14.67 18.28 -3.34
N GLY A 18 13.73 18.65 -2.47
CA GLY A 18 12.41 19.14 -2.84
C GLY A 18 12.49 20.45 -3.63
N ARG A 19 13.37 21.36 -3.24
CA ARG A 19 13.60 22.60 -3.99
C ARG A 19 14.19 22.34 -5.37
N ARG A 20 15.18 21.45 -5.49
CA ARG A 20 15.89 21.19 -6.75
C ARG A 20 15.10 20.33 -7.74
N TYR A 21 14.40 19.30 -7.25
CA TYR A 21 13.79 18.27 -8.09
C TYR A 21 12.27 18.22 -8.05
N CYS A 22 11.64 18.73 -6.99
CA CYS A 22 10.18 18.75 -6.84
C CYS A 22 9.57 20.14 -7.12
N ASN A 23 10.33 21.04 -7.76
CA ASN A 23 9.97 22.44 -7.97
C ASN A 23 9.48 23.12 -6.67
N GLY A 24 10.22 22.90 -5.58
CA GLY A 24 9.82 23.33 -4.24
C GLY A 24 9.72 24.85 -4.12
N HIS A 25 8.52 25.37 -3.91
CA HIS A 25 8.25 26.81 -3.78
C HIS A 25 7.22 27.10 -2.68
N MET A 26 7.18 28.35 -2.20
CA MET A 26 6.15 28.78 -1.26
C MET A 26 4.81 28.93 -2.00
N SER A 27 3.80 28.18 -1.58
CA SER A 27 2.44 28.30 -2.10
C SER A 27 1.81 29.62 -1.64
N ASN A 28 0.80 30.10 -2.39
CA ASN A 28 0.00 31.27 -2.03
C ASN A 28 -0.68 31.17 -0.65
N ARG A 29 -0.83 29.94 -0.13
CA ARG A 29 -1.38 29.64 1.20
C ARG A 29 -0.32 29.53 2.31
N GLY A 30 0.93 29.94 2.04
CA GLY A 30 2.01 30.03 3.03
C GLY A 30 2.65 28.70 3.44
N PHE A 31 2.36 27.60 2.73
CA PHE A 31 3.05 26.32 2.92
C PHE A 31 4.01 26.04 1.76
N MET A 32 5.08 25.29 2.03
CA MET A 32 6.00 24.82 0.98
C MET A 32 5.33 23.73 0.12
N ASP A 33 5.17 24.01 -1.16
CA ASP A 33 4.63 23.08 -2.15
C ASP A 33 5.78 22.34 -2.87
N TYR A 34 5.73 21.01 -2.85
CA TYR A 34 6.67 20.09 -3.51
C TYR A 34 5.96 19.16 -4.51
N SER A 35 4.78 19.55 -5.01
CA SER A 35 3.99 18.73 -5.94
C SER A 35 4.51 18.74 -7.39
N GLY A 36 5.43 19.66 -7.71
CA GLY A 36 5.96 19.82 -9.05
C GLY A 36 7.14 18.89 -9.36
N LYS A 37 7.77 19.15 -10.50
CA LYS A 37 8.99 18.48 -10.95
C LYS A 37 9.92 19.50 -11.61
N SER A 38 11.22 19.36 -11.37
CA SER A 38 12.28 20.18 -11.96
C SER A 38 13.53 19.31 -12.13
N ASN A 39 14.39 19.67 -13.10
CA ASN A 39 15.67 18.97 -13.35
C ASN A 39 15.54 17.43 -13.46
N THR A 40 14.48 16.95 -14.13
CA THR A 40 14.18 15.51 -14.18
C THR A 40 15.21 14.69 -14.95
N GLU A 41 15.85 15.27 -15.96
CA GLU A 41 16.91 14.61 -16.74
C GLU A 41 18.17 14.37 -15.89
N GLU A 42 18.59 15.40 -15.14
CA GLU A 42 19.69 15.30 -14.17
C GLU A 42 19.38 14.19 -13.15
N LEU A 43 18.19 14.23 -12.55
CA LEU A 43 17.79 13.25 -11.55
C LEU A 43 17.77 11.82 -12.12
N GLN A 44 17.29 11.65 -13.35
CA GLN A 44 17.25 10.33 -14.00
C GLN A 44 18.66 9.76 -14.19
N LEU A 45 19.59 10.54 -14.75
CA LEU A 45 20.98 10.12 -14.96
C LEU A 45 21.67 9.76 -13.63
N MET A 46 21.45 10.59 -12.60
CA MET A 46 21.98 10.34 -11.26
C MET A 46 21.43 9.04 -10.66
N LEU A 47 20.13 8.80 -10.78
CA LEU A 47 19.50 7.59 -10.22
C LEU A 47 19.94 6.33 -10.96
N GLU A 48 19.96 6.35 -12.29
CA GLU A 48 20.35 5.19 -13.12
C GLU A 48 21.81 4.78 -12.92
N SER A 49 22.70 5.75 -12.63
CA SER A 49 24.13 5.49 -12.42
C SER A 49 24.49 5.05 -10.99
N THR A 50 23.62 5.28 -10.00
CA THR A 50 23.97 5.09 -8.58
C THR A 50 23.08 4.08 -7.85
N VAL A 51 21.81 4.43 -7.64
CA VAL A 51 20.95 3.74 -6.64
C VAL A 51 19.74 3.03 -7.24
N MET A 52 19.36 3.34 -8.49
CA MET A 52 18.17 2.77 -9.11
C MET A 52 18.53 1.64 -10.06
N ILE A 53 18.03 0.44 -9.76
CA ILE A 53 18.05 -0.70 -10.69
C ILE A 53 16.67 -0.84 -11.32
N ARG A 54 16.58 -0.68 -12.64
CA ARG A 54 15.34 -0.84 -13.41
C ARG A 54 15.48 -1.99 -14.41
N ARG A 55 14.58 -2.97 -14.35
CA ARG A 55 14.51 -4.11 -15.29
C ARG A 55 13.07 -4.33 -15.75
N LEU A 56 12.87 -4.77 -16.98
CA LEU A 56 11.53 -5.11 -17.46
C LEU A 56 11.21 -6.56 -17.11
N LYS A 57 9.92 -6.86 -16.94
CA LYS A 57 9.46 -8.23 -16.65
C LYS A 57 9.94 -9.23 -17.71
N LYS A 58 9.96 -8.84 -18.99
CA LYS A 58 10.49 -9.67 -20.08
C LYS A 58 11.97 -10.04 -19.91
N ASP A 59 12.76 -9.18 -19.27
CA ASP A 59 14.20 -9.38 -19.08
C ASP A 59 14.51 -10.29 -17.88
N VAL A 60 13.56 -10.45 -16.95
CA VAL A 60 13.69 -11.29 -15.74
C VAL A 60 12.75 -12.48 -15.70
N ALA A 61 11.85 -12.64 -16.67
CA ALA A 61 10.82 -13.68 -16.68
C ALA A 61 11.41 -15.09 -16.61
N ASN A 62 12.55 -15.32 -17.27
CA ASN A 62 13.23 -16.63 -17.25
C ASN A 62 13.98 -16.91 -15.94
N GLN A 63 14.24 -15.89 -15.11
CA GLN A 63 14.89 -16.03 -13.80
C GLN A 63 13.88 -16.36 -12.69
N LEU A 64 12.60 -16.07 -12.92
CA LEU A 64 11.52 -16.40 -12.01
C LEU A 64 10.78 -17.62 -12.53
N ARG A 65 10.32 -18.48 -11.61
CA ARG A 65 9.37 -19.53 -11.99
C ARG A 65 8.17 -18.87 -12.68
N GLU A 66 7.58 -19.58 -13.64
CA GLU A 66 6.38 -19.09 -14.33
C GLU A 66 5.32 -18.67 -13.31
N LYS A 67 4.66 -17.55 -13.61
CA LYS A 67 3.61 -17.04 -12.73
C LYS A 67 2.40 -17.98 -12.76
N SER A 68 2.28 -18.87 -11.77
CA SER A 68 1.08 -19.67 -11.58
C SER A 68 -0.05 -18.80 -10.99
N ARG A 69 -1.18 -18.70 -11.68
CA ARG A 69 -2.43 -18.17 -11.13
C ARG A 69 -3.39 -19.34 -10.93
N LYS A 70 -3.91 -19.50 -9.73
CA LYS A 70 -4.96 -20.49 -9.42
C LYS A 70 -6.19 -19.72 -8.92
N VAL A 71 -7.35 -20.01 -9.51
CA VAL A 71 -8.64 -19.58 -9.00
C VAL A 71 -9.21 -20.76 -8.24
N VAL A 72 -9.46 -20.59 -6.93
CA VAL A 72 -10.08 -21.61 -6.09
C VAL A 72 -11.53 -21.19 -5.86
N LEU A 73 -12.46 -22.01 -6.31
CA LEU A 73 -13.89 -21.82 -6.05
C LEU A 73 -14.17 -22.37 -4.65
N LEU A 74 -14.72 -21.53 -3.78
CA LEU A 74 -15.09 -21.93 -2.43
C LEU A 74 -16.52 -22.40 -2.43
N ASP A 75 -16.76 -23.59 -1.88
CA ASP A 75 -18.11 -24.10 -1.65
C ASP A 75 -18.75 -23.32 -0.49
N PRO A 76 -19.86 -22.60 -0.71
CA PRO A 76 -20.53 -21.82 0.33
C PRO A 76 -21.04 -22.69 1.49
N ASP A 77 -21.34 -23.97 1.27
CA ASP A 77 -21.88 -24.87 2.31
C ASP A 77 -20.81 -25.25 3.35
N ILE A 78 -19.53 -25.15 2.97
CA ILE A 78 -18.38 -25.45 3.84
C ILE A 78 -17.93 -24.20 4.61
N VAL A 79 -18.27 -23.01 4.14
CA VAL A 79 -17.84 -21.74 4.76
C VAL A 79 -18.67 -21.47 6.02
N GLN A 80 -17.97 -21.24 7.14
CA GLN A 80 -18.59 -21.07 8.45
C GLN A 80 -19.05 -19.62 8.68
N PHE A 81 -20.08 -19.19 7.97
CA PHE A 81 -20.61 -17.82 8.07
C PHE A 81 -21.33 -17.52 9.40
N ASP A 82 -21.88 -18.54 10.08
CA ASP A 82 -22.71 -18.35 11.27
C ASP A 82 -21.92 -18.34 12.59
N THR A 83 -20.61 -18.10 12.52
CA THR A 83 -19.79 -18.01 13.72
C THR A 83 -20.13 -16.73 14.49
N LYS A 84 -20.40 -16.84 15.79
CA LYS A 84 -20.72 -15.69 16.67
C LYS A 84 -19.73 -14.52 16.52
N GLU A 85 -18.43 -14.82 16.48
CA GLU A 85 -17.37 -13.82 16.28
C GLU A 85 -17.50 -13.05 14.96
N LEU A 86 -17.94 -13.73 13.89
CA LEU A 86 -18.10 -13.11 12.58
C LEU A 86 -19.27 -12.14 12.59
N THR A 87 -20.42 -12.54 13.12
CA THR A 87 -21.61 -11.68 13.26
C THR A 87 -21.31 -10.46 14.12
N GLU A 88 -20.63 -10.63 15.26
CA GLU A 88 -20.22 -9.52 16.13
C GLU A 88 -19.29 -8.53 15.42
N SER A 89 -18.28 -9.05 14.70
CA SER A 89 -17.35 -8.21 13.95
C SER A 89 -18.02 -7.49 12.77
N GLN A 90 -18.99 -8.13 12.12
CA GLN A 90 -19.80 -7.55 11.04
C GLN A 90 -20.66 -6.39 11.55
N GLU A 91 -21.34 -6.59 12.68
CA GLU A 91 -22.14 -5.53 13.30
C GLU A 91 -21.27 -4.38 13.78
N HIS A 92 -20.13 -4.66 14.42
CA HIS A 92 -19.19 -3.64 14.86
C HIS A 92 -18.68 -2.80 13.69
N PHE A 93 -18.29 -3.44 12.59
CA PHE A 93 -17.92 -2.76 11.35
C PHE A 93 -19.07 -1.90 10.78
N ARG A 94 -20.29 -2.44 10.74
CA ARG A 94 -21.47 -1.71 10.25
C ARG A 94 -21.79 -0.47 11.09
N ARG A 95 -21.70 -0.59 12.42
CA ARG A 95 -21.90 0.52 13.37
C ARG A 95 -20.84 1.60 13.17
N GLN A 96 -19.57 1.22 13.10
CA GLN A 96 -18.46 2.15 12.91
C GLN A 96 -18.46 2.85 11.55
N THR A 97 -18.84 2.14 10.48
CA THR A 97 -18.93 2.71 9.13
C THR A 97 -20.04 3.76 9.04
N SER A 98 -21.18 3.50 9.67
CA SER A 98 -22.34 4.40 9.69
C SER A 98 -22.15 5.61 10.60
N SER A 99 -21.22 5.54 11.56
CA SER A 99 -20.93 6.64 12.47
C SER A 99 -20.21 7.80 11.76
N LYS A 100 -20.80 8.99 11.84
CA LYS A 100 -20.17 10.24 11.39
C LYS A 100 -19.11 10.76 12.37
N THR A 101 -19.13 10.29 13.63
CA THR A 101 -18.21 10.74 14.69
C THR A 101 -17.00 9.84 14.87
N ALA A 102 -17.04 8.60 14.36
CA ALA A 102 -15.92 7.66 14.50
C ALA A 102 -14.68 8.13 13.72
N SER A 103 -13.53 8.04 14.39
CA SER A 103 -12.23 8.39 13.82
C SER A 103 -11.87 7.46 12.67
N HIS A 104 -11.11 7.97 11.70
CA HIS A 104 -10.59 7.18 10.58
C HIS A 104 -9.81 5.94 11.06
N HIS A 105 -9.08 6.07 12.18
CA HIS A 105 -8.33 4.96 12.77
C HIS A 105 -9.25 3.82 13.25
N GLU A 106 -10.37 4.16 13.89
CA GLU A 106 -11.32 3.20 14.44
C GLU A 106 -12.07 2.47 13.32
N LYS A 107 -12.50 3.21 12.29
CA LYS A 107 -13.11 2.65 11.07
C LYS A 107 -12.19 1.64 10.39
N ARG A 108 -10.89 1.97 10.30
CA ARG A 108 -9.88 1.05 9.76
C ARG A 108 -9.70 -0.17 10.65
N GLY A 109 -9.64 0.00 11.97
CA GLY A 109 -9.52 -1.11 12.92
C GLY A 109 -10.68 -2.09 12.85
N SER A 110 -11.93 -1.58 12.81
CA SER A 110 -13.12 -2.41 12.70
C SER A 110 -13.20 -3.17 11.37
N LEU A 111 -12.80 -2.55 10.26
CA LEU A 111 -12.68 -3.22 8.96
C LEU A 111 -11.66 -4.36 9.00
N LEU A 112 -10.47 -4.12 9.57
CA LEU A 112 -9.42 -5.15 9.65
C LEU A 112 -9.86 -6.34 10.51
N ASN A 113 -10.56 -6.08 11.61
CA ASN A 113 -11.12 -7.14 12.44
C ASN A 113 -12.16 -7.99 11.69
N TYR A 114 -13.11 -7.33 11.00
CA TYR A 114 -14.09 -8.04 10.17
C TYR A 114 -13.41 -8.86 9.06
N TYR A 115 -12.44 -8.26 8.36
CA TYR A 115 -11.66 -8.94 7.33
C TYR A 115 -10.96 -10.20 7.88
N GLN A 116 -10.32 -10.11 9.04
CA GLN A 116 -9.69 -11.24 9.71
C GLN A 116 -10.69 -12.38 9.99
N GLN A 117 -11.86 -12.06 10.55
CA GLN A 117 -12.87 -13.07 10.88
C GLN A 117 -13.46 -13.74 9.64
N THR A 118 -13.71 -12.98 8.56
CA THR A 118 -14.13 -13.57 7.28
C THR A 118 -13.05 -14.49 6.68
N GLY A 119 -11.77 -14.22 6.96
CA GLY A 119 -10.66 -15.08 6.59
C GLY A 119 -10.72 -16.43 7.29
N LYS A 120 -10.91 -16.44 8.62
CA LYS A 120 -11.05 -17.68 9.41
C LYS A 120 -12.23 -18.54 8.93
N ALA A 121 -13.38 -17.92 8.68
CA ALA A 121 -14.58 -18.62 8.20
C ALA A 121 -14.37 -19.35 6.86
N LYS A 122 -13.48 -18.84 6.01
CA LYS A 122 -13.15 -19.41 4.68
C LYS A 122 -12.09 -20.50 4.73
N VAL A 123 -11.33 -20.65 5.82
CA VAL A 123 -10.23 -21.64 5.93
C VAL A 123 -10.69 -23.07 5.65
N PRO A 124 -11.82 -23.58 6.20
CA PRO A 124 -12.28 -24.93 5.92
C PRO A 124 -12.51 -25.19 4.42
N ALA A 125 -13.18 -24.26 3.73
CA ALA A 125 -13.46 -24.37 2.30
C ALA A 125 -12.19 -24.30 1.41
N VAL A 126 -11.10 -23.72 1.92
CA VAL A 126 -9.81 -23.69 1.21
C VAL A 126 -9.06 -25.01 1.36
N ILE A 127 -9.13 -25.67 2.53
CA ILE A 127 -8.41 -26.93 2.82
C ILE A 127 -9.07 -28.12 2.12
N HIS A 128 -10.40 -28.08 1.94
CA HIS A 128 -11.15 -29.16 1.29
C HIS A 128 -11.10 -29.14 -0.25
N ASN A 129 -10.40 -28.17 -0.86
CA ASN A 129 -10.13 -28.08 -2.30
C ASN A 129 -8.75 -28.66 -2.65
#